data_AF-Q6A1C9-F1
#
_entry.id   AF-Q6A1C9-F1
#
_cell.length_a   1.000
_cell.length_b   1.000
_cell.length_c   1.000
_cell.angle_alpha   90.00
_cell.angle_beta   90.00
_cell.angle_gamma   90.00
#
_symmetry.space_group_name_H-M   'P 1'
#
loop_
_entity.id
_entity.type
_entity.pdbx_description
1 polymer ?
#
loop_
_entity_poly.entity_id
_entity_poly.type
_entity_poly.pdbx_seq_one_letter_code
_entity_poly.pdbx_strand_id
1 'polypeptide(L)'
;MPNYFKLTPLVLFLIATFLMFPMKKVEACDGVCSPFEMPPCGSTDCRCVPWGLFVGQCINPTSATVEKMVKEHPNLCQSHVDCMEKGSGSFCGRYPNA
;
A
#
# COMPACT_ATOMS: atom_id res chain seq x y z
N MET A 1 -50.18 1.13 -1.03
CA MET A 1 -49.23 1.93 -1.83
C MET A 1 -47.86 1.78 -1.20
N PRO A 2 -46.94 1.00 -1.80
CA PRO A 2 -45.72 0.59 -1.12
C PRO A 2 -44.69 1.73 -1.09
N ASN A 3 -43.91 1.76 -0.01
CA ASN A 3 -42.93 2.77 0.42
C ASN A 3 -41.76 3.04 -0.55
N TYR A 4 -42.03 3.42 -1.80
CA TYR A 4 -41.00 3.71 -2.80
C TYR A 4 -40.20 4.98 -2.49
N PHE A 5 -40.77 5.94 -1.75
CA PHE A 5 -40.15 7.24 -1.48
C PHE A 5 -38.98 7.21 -0.49
N LYS A 6 -38.85 6.16 0.34
CA LYS A 6 -37.80 6.05 1.37
C LYS A 6 -36.55 5.30 0.90
N LEU A 7 -36.64 4.52 -0.18
CA LEU A 7 -35.50 3.79 -0.74
C LEU A 7 -34.63 4.70 -1.62
N THR A 8 -35.22 5.66 -2.30
CA THR A 8 -34.56 6.62 -3.20
C THR A 8 -33.43 7.42 -2.56
N PRO A 9 -33.59 8.05 -1.38
CA PRO A 9 -32.50 8.83 -0.76
C PRO A 9 -31.34 7.94 -0.28
N LEU A 10 -31.65 6.72 0.16
CA LEU A 10 -30.65 5.78 0.66
C LEU A 10 -29.76 5.24 -0.49
N VAL A 11 -30.37 4.95 -1.64
CA VAL A 11 -29.66 4.58 -2.86
C VAL A 11 -28.78 5.75 -3.36
N LEU A 12 -29.31 6.98 -3.39
CA LEU A 12 -28.55 8.17 -3.78
C LEU A 12 -27.36 8.44 -2.84
N PHE A 13 -27.55 8.28 -1.54
CA PHE A 13 -26.50 8.43 -0.54
C PHE A 13 -25.37 7.41 -0.74
N LEU A 14 -25.72 6.14 -0.98
CA LEU A 14 -24.75 5.08 -1.24
C LEU A 14 -23.94 5.37 -2.51
N ILE A 15 -24.60 5.76 -3.62
CA ILE A 15 -23.93 6.11 -4.88
C ILE A 15 -22.95 7.26 -4.68
N ALA A 16 -23.34 8.32 -3.96
CA ALA A 16 -22.48 9.45 -3.67
C ALA A 16 -21.25 9.04 -2.84
N THR A 17 -21.42 8.16 -1.86
CA THR A 17 -20.27 7.63 -1.09
C THR A 17 -19.33 6.81 -1.98
N PHE A 18 -19.82 5.92 -2.85
CA PHE A 18 -18.96 5.14 -3.75
C PHE A 18 -18.17 5.99 -4.74
N LEU A 19 -18.69 7.15 -5.16
CA LEU A 19 -18.00 8.09 -6.04
C LEU A 19 -16.94 8.94 -5.31
N MET A 20 -17.13 9.21 -4.02
CA MET A 20 -16.18 9.98 -3.20
C MET A 20 -15.02 9.15 -2.65
N PHE A 21 -15.14 7.83 -2.61
CA PHE A 21 -14.02 6.94 -2.33
C PHE A 21 -13.31 6.61 -3.64
N PRO A 22 -12.15 7.22 -3.95
CA PRO A 22 -11.33 6.71 -5.04
C PRO A 22 -10.99 5.28 -4.66
N MET A 23 -11.56 4.31 -5.39
CA MET A 23 -11.06 2.94 -5.38
C MET A 23 -9.64 3.02 -5.93
N LYS A 24 -8.67 3.29 -5.05
CA LYS A 24 -7.28 2.98 -5.32
C LYS A 24 -7.30 1.51 -5.67
N LYS A 25 -7.03 1.19 -6.94
CA LYS A 25 -7.00 -0.19 -7.43
C LYS A 25 -5.96 -0.94 -6.60
N VAL A 26 -6.41 -1.61 -5.54
CA VAL A 26 -5.54 -2.42 -4.69
C VAL A 26 -5.01 -3.64 -5.45
N GLU A 27 -5.58 -3.92 -6.63
CA GLU A 27 -5.24 -5.03 -7.53
C GLU A 27 -4.33 -4.66 -8.72
N ALA A 28 -3.83 -3.42 -8.84
CA ALA A 28 -3.14 -3.00 -10.08
C ALA A 28 -1.63 -3.28 -10.15
N CYS A 29 -1.00 -3.72 -9.05
CA CYS A 29 0.44 -3.97 -9.01
C CYS A 29 0.73 -5.44 -8.73
N ASP A 30 0.31 -6.32 -9.63
CA ASP A 30 0.68 -7.73 -9.62
C ASP A 30 1.04 -8.16 -11.05
N GLY A 31 1.88 -9.19 -11.14
CA GLY A 31 2.39 -9.70 -12.41
C GLY A 31 3.90 -9.58 -12.59
N VAL A 32 4.38 -10.12 -13.71
CA VAL A 32 5.81 -10.16 -14.05
C VAL A 32 6.21 -8.84 -14.73
N CYS A 33 7.38 -8.33 -14.39
CA CYS A 33 7.96 -7.13 -14.99
C CYS A 33 9.42 -7.34 -15.38
N SER A 34 9.93 -6.51 -16.31
CA SER A 34 11.36 -6.36 -16.52
C SER A 34 11.90 -5.22 -15.63
N PRO A 35 13.03 -5.42 -14.91
CA PRO A 35 13.65 -4.34 -14.12
C PRO A 35 14.10 -3.13 -14.96
N PHE A 36 14.20 -3.29 -16.28
CA PHE A 36 14.59 -2.25 -17.22
C PHE A 36 13.38 -1.55 -17.88
N GLU A 37 12.15 -1.97 -17.57
CA GLU A 37 10.92 -1.38 -18.12
C GLU A 37 10.54 -0.08 -17.40
N MET A 38 10.14 0.95 -18.16
CA MET A 38 9.77 2.28 -17.63
C MET A 38 8.49 2.82 -18.29
N PRO A 39 7.47 3.24 -17.52
CA PRO A 39 7.35 3.06 -16.07
C PRO A 39 7.21 1.56 -15.72
N PRO A 40 7.83 1.09 -14.62
CA PRO A 40 7.74 -0.32 -14.24
C PRO A 40 6.27 -0.69 -14.02
N CYS A 41 5.85 -1.88 -14.48
CA CYS A 41 4.47 -2.36 -14.30
C CYS A 41 3.40 -1.46 -14.92
N GLY A 42 3.77 -0.64 -15.92
CA GLY A 42 2.85 0.30 -16.57
C GLY A 42 2.32 1.42 -15.67
N SER A 43 2.89 1.61 -14.47
CA SER A 43 2.44 2.62 -13.50
C SER A 43 3.58 3.14 -12.63
N THR A 44 3.60 4.43 -12.36
CA THR A 44 4.53 5.03 -11.37
C THR A 44 4.18 4.68 -9.93
N ASP A 45 2.95 4.21 -9.69
CA ASP A 45 2.47 3.83 -8.37
C ASP A 45 2.88 2.40 -7.99
N CYS A 46 3.53 1.65 -8.88
CA CYS A 46 3.99 0.28 -8.66
C CYS A 46 5.52 0.20 -8.68
N ARG A 47 6.08 -0.84 -8.06
CA ARG A 47 7.52 -1.13 -8.11
C ARG A 47 7.78 -2.52 -8.70
N CYS A 48 8.78 -2.62 -9.56
CA CYS A 48 9.31 -3.92 -10.00
C CYS A 48 10.43 -4.38 -9.05
N VAL A 49 10.25 -5.52 -8.39
CA VAL A 49 11.28 -6.15 -7.55
C VAL A 49 11.97 -7.26 -8.35
N PRO A 50 13.25 -7.10 -8.72
CA PRO A 50 13.97 -8.12 -9.47
C PRO A 50 14.25 -9.35 -8.60
N TRP A 51 13.99 -10.54 -9.15
CA TRP A 51 14.45 -11.82 -8.59
C TRP A 51 15.36 -12.58 -9.57
N GLY A 52 15.44 -12.12 -10.83
CA GLY A 52 16.46 -12.48 -11.79
C GLY A 52 17.01 -11.25 -12.52
N LEU A 53 18.03 -11.44 -13.35
CA LEU A 53 18.71 -10.34 -14.07
C LEU A 53 17.77 -9.53 -14.98
N PHE A 54 16.78 -10.19 -15.58
CA PHE A 54 15.87 -9.58 -16.55
C PHE A 54 14.39 -9.75 -16.19
N VAL A 55 14.09 -10.30 -15.00
CA VAL A 55 12.74 -10.62 -14.57
C VAL A 55 12.52 -10.24 -13.11
N GLY A 56 11.37 -9.66 -12.84
CA GLY A 56 10.93 -9.19 -11.54
C GLY A 56 9.44 -9.41 -11.33
N GLN A 57 8.95 -8.97 -10.18
CA GLN A 57 7.53 -8.96 -9.86
C GLN A 57 7.06 -7.55 -9.52
N CYS A 58 5.93 -7.19 -10.07
CA CYS A 58 5.19 -5.98 -9.73
C CYS A 58 4.62 -6.13 -8.33
N ILE A 59 4.92 -5.15 -7.49
CA ILE A 59 4.34 -5.05 -6.17
C ILE A 59 3.81 -3.65 -5.96
N ASN A 60 2.71 -3.56 -5.21
CA ASN A 60 2.22 -2.28 -4.74
C ASN A 60 3.18 -1.82 -3.61
N PRO A 61 3.80 -0.64 -3.72
CA PRO A 61 4.52 0.00 -2.61
C PRO A 61 3.48 0.54 -1.61
N THR A 62 2.54 -0.30 -1.16
CA THR A 62 1.61 0.10 -0.12
C THR A 62 2.41 0.29 1.15
N SER A 63 2.17 1.41 1.83
CA SER A 63 2.72 1.71 3.15
C SER A 63 2.55 0.54 4.11
N ALA A 64 1.48 -0.27 4.00
CA ALA A 64 1.25 -1.43 4.85
C ALA A 64 2.33 -2.53 4.73
N THR A 65 2.86 -2.81 3.53
CA THR A 65 3.92 -3.82 3.35
C THR A 65 5.24 -3.30 3.89
N VAL A 66 5.52 -2.01 3.64
CA VAL A 66 6.72 -1.33 4.14
C VAL A 66 6.66 -1.16 5.66
N GLU A 67 5.53 -0.75 6.21
CA GLU A 67 5.26 -0.69 7.65
C GLU A 67 5.38 -2.07 8.29
N LYS A 68 4.88 -3.13 7.64
CA LYS A 68 5.06 -4.49 8.13
C LYS A 68 6.53 -4.89 8.17
N MET A 69 7.29 -4.61 7.10
CA MET A 69 8.73 -4.87 7.04
C MET A 69 9.50 -4.04 8.08
N VAL A 70 9.15 -2.77 8.28
CA VAL A 70 9.72 -1.89 9.31
C VAL A 70 9.37 -2.37 10.70
N LYS A 71 8.13 -2.83 10.92
CA LYS A 71 7.66 -3.40 12.19
C LYS A 71 8.38 -4.70 12.52
N GLU A 72 8.56 -5.58 11.53
CA GLU A 72 9.24 -6.89 11.70
C GLU A 72 10.76 -6.76 11.79
N HIS A 73 11.36 -5.72 11.21
CA HIS A 73 12.81 -5.55 11.26
C HIS A 73 13.25 -5.14 12.69
N PRO A 74 14.18 -5.89 13.30
CA PRO A 74 14.54 -5.69 14.71
C PRO A 74 15.24 -4.34 14.96
N ASN A 75 15.82 -3.74 13.92
CA ASN A 75 16.61 -2.53 14.01
C ASN A 75 16.02 -1.32 13.27
N LEU A 76 14.86 -1.46 12.61
CA LEU A 76 14.17 -0.31 12.02
C LEU A 76 13.05 0.10 12.95
N CYS A 77 12.92 1.40 13.20
CA CYS A 77 11.82 1.92 13.99
C CYS A 77 11.22 3.17 13.38
N GLN A 78 9.95 3.39 13.71
CA GLN A 78 9.23 4.60 13.33
C GLN A 78 9.41 5.72 14.37
N SER A 79 9.63 5.36 15.63
CA SER A 79 9.83 6.30 16.74
C SER A 79 10.87 5.79 17.75
N HIS A 80 11.35 6.66 18.64
CA HIS A 80 12.26 6.26 19.71
C HIS A 80 11.64 5.25 20.67
N VAL A 81 10.34 5.40 20.97
CA VAL A 81 9.59 4.48 21.85
C VAL A 81 9.53 3.08 21.25
N ASP A 82 9.24 2.97 19.96
CA ASP A 82 9.22 1.70 19.21
C ASP A 82 10.57 0.97 19.30
N CYS A 83 11.69 1.68 19.29
CA CYS A 83 13.02 1.06 19.45
C CYS A 83 13.33 0.57 20.86
N MET A 84 12.82 1.29 21.85
CA MET A 84 12.96 0.89 23.25
C MET A 84 12.14 -0.39 23.49
N GLU A 85 10.93 -0.47 22.94
CA GLU A 85 10.10 -1.68 22.99
C GLU A 85 10.73 -2.86 22.25
N LYS A 86 11.34 -2.62 21.08
CA LYS A 86 12.06 -3.66 20.31
C LYS A 86 13.40 -4.11 20.92
N GLY A 87 13.91 -3.40 21.94
CA GLY A 87 15.19 -3.73 22.58
C GLY A 87 16.42 -3.57 21.68
N SER A 88 16.29 -2.86 20.55
CA SER A 88 17.38 -2.66 19.57
C SER A 88 18.49 -1.72 20.08
N GLY A 89 18.21 -0.95 21.13
CA GLY A 89 19.18 -0.09 21.79
C GLY A 89 19.84 0.90 20.82
N SER A 90 21.17 0.90 20.75
CA SER A 90 22.00 1.81 19.93
C SER A 90 22.05 1.45 18.43
N PHE A 91 21.46 0.33 18.00
CA PHE A 91 21.49 -0.13 16.61
C PHE A 91 20.23 0.25 15.80
N CYS A 92 19.35 1.08 16.37
CA CYS A 92 18.18 1.60 15.69
C CYS A 92 18.55 2.54 14.52
N GLY A 93 18.01 2.23 13.33
CA GLY A 93 17.86 3.18 12.22
C GLY A 93 16.43 3.72 12.15
N ARG A 94 16.29 5.05 12.10
CA ARG A 94 14.98 5.70 11.85
C ARG A 94 14.55 5.42 10.40
N TYR A 95 13.41 4.77 10.21
CA TYR A 95 12.79 4.67 8.90
C TYR A 95 11.86 5.89 8.70
N PRO A 96 12.18 6.83 7.79
CA PRO A 96 11.28 7.95 7.53
C PRO A 96 9.99 7.42 6.88
N ASN A 97 8.85 7.87 7.39
CA ASN A 97 7.59 7.71 6.68
C ASN A 97 7.73 8.43 5.33
N ALA A 98 7.55 7.69 4.23
CA ALA A 98 7.43 8.26 2.88
C ALA A 98 6.05 8.91 2.72
#